data_AF-A0A5E4CSB7-F1
#
_entry.id   AF-A0A5E4CSB7-F1
#
_cell.length_a   1.000
_cell.length_b   1.000
_cell.length_c   1.000
_cell.angle_alpha   90.00
_cell.angle_beta   90.00
_cell.angle_gamma   90.00
#
_symmetry.space_group_name_H-M   'P 1'
#
loop_
_entity.id
_entity.type
_entity.pdbx_description
1 polymer ?
#
loop_
_entity_poly.entity_id
_entity_poly.type
_entity_poly.pdbx_seq_one_letter_code
_entity_poly.pdbx_strand_id
1 'polypeptide(L)' 'MDLLELDEASTFLRSEADLLLLQTMTLVGKKKYWVCDGKNSYIEAMVKGSEDDGKIIVETREGK' A
#
# COMPACT_ATOMS: atom_id res chain seq x y z
N MET A 1 -13.81 17.54 3.67
CA MET A 1 -13.17 18.71 3.04
C MET A 1 -13.75 18.83 1.66
N ASP A 2 -14.49 19.90 1.43
CA ASP A 2 -15.08 20.18 0.12
C ASP A 2 -14.01 20.84 -0.76
N LEU A 3 -13.87 20.35 -1.99
CA LEU A 3 -12.84 20.80 -2.93
C LEU A 3 -13.42 21.53 -4.14
N LEU A 4 -14.72 21.79 -4.13
CA LEU A 4 -15.45 22.51 -5.18
C LEU A 4 -14.88 23.91 -5.42
N GLU A 5 -14.29 24.54 -4.39
CA GLU A 5 -13.68 25.87 -4.49
C GLU A 5 -12.30 25.86 -5.17
N LEU A 6 -11.70 24.68 -5.37
CA LEU A 6 -10.34 24.51 -5.91
C LEU A 6 -10.33 24.15 -7.40
N ASP A 7 -11.50 23.95 -8.01
CA ASP A 7 -11.69 23.70 -9.45
C ASP A 7 -10.62 22.75 -10.03
N GLU A 8 -9.80 23.19 -10.99
CA GLU A 8 -8.75 22.38 -11.62
C GLU A 8 -7.65 21.90 -10.64
N ALA A 9 -7.33 22.68 -9.60
CA ALA A 9 -6.33 22.30 -8.59
C ALA A 9 -6.80 21.12 -7.71
N SER A 10 -8.11 20.89 -7.63
CA SER A 10 -8.68 19.79 -6.83
C SER A 10 -8.17 18.42 -7.31
N THR A 11 -7.91 18.26 -8.62
CA THR A 11 -7.41 17.00 -9.22
C THR A 11 -6.03 16.60 -8.66
N PHE A 12 -5.17 17.56 -8.35
CA PHE A 12 -3.83 17.30 -7.82
C PHE A 12 -3.82 17.06 -6.31
N LEU A 13 -4.82 17.58 -5.61
CA LEU A 13 -4.96 17.45 -4.15
C LEU A 13 -5.73 16.19 -3.77
N ARG A 14 -6.73 15.81 -4.57
CA ARG A 14 -7.60 14.67 -4.30
C ARG A 14 -8.36 14.26 -5.57
N SER A 15 -7.93 13.17 -6.20
CA SER A 15 -8.65 12.53 -7.30
C SER A 15 -9.78 11.64 -6.77
N GLU A 16 -11.03 11.94 -7.13
CA GLU A 16 -12.17 11.08 -6.81
C GLU A 16 -12.03 9.68 -7.43
N ALA A 17 -11.45 9.60 -8.63
CA ALA A 17 -11.18 8.34 -9.31
C ALA A 17 -10.20 7.46 -8.52
N ASP A 18 -9.12 8.05 -7.98
CA ASP A 18 -8.14 7.32 -7.16
C ASP A 18 -8.73 6.89 -5.82
N LEU A 19 -9.63 7.69 -5.25
CA LEU A 19 -10.35 7.32 -4.03
C LEU A 19 -11.29 6.15 -4.24
N LEU A 20 -12.05 6.17 -5.34
CA LEU A 20 -12.92 5.06 -5.72
C LEU A 20 -12.08 3.80 -5.99
N LEU A 21 -10.92 3.92 -6.62
CA LEU A 21 -9.98 2.82 -6.83
C LEU A 21 -9.45 2.28 -5.49
N LEU A 22 -9.06 3.14 -4.56
CA LEU A 22 -8.61 2.75 -3.21
C LEU A 22 -9.71 2.09 -2.39
N GLN A 23 -10.97 2.54 -2.53
CA GLN A 23 -12.13 1.96 -1.86
C GLN A 23 -12.53 0.60 -2.45
N THR A 24 -12.38 0.43 -3.77
CA THR A 24 -12.67 -0.83 -4.47
C THR A 24 -11.51 -1.81 -4.46
N MET A 25 -10.30 -1.37 -4.13
CA MET A 25 -9.17 -2.25 -3.87
C MET A 25 -9.54 -3.19 -2.73
N THR A 26 -9.79 -4.44 -3.08
CA THR A 26 -9.94 -5.52 -2.11
C THR A 26 -8.70 -5.51 -1.23
N LEU A 27 -8.87 -5.14 0.04
CA LEU A 27 -7.86 -5.32 1.07
C LEU A 27 -7.75 -6.84 1.25
N VAL A 28 -7.00 -7.48 0.35
CA VAL A 28 -6.81 -8.94 0.34
C VAL A 28 -6.42 -9.31 1.76
N GLY A 29 -7.20 -10.18 2.40
CA GLY A 29 -7.01 -10.58 3.81
C GLY A 29 -5.65 -11.19 4.12
N LYS A 30 -4.81 -11.41 3.09
CA LYS A 30 -3.36 -11.55 3.21
C LYS A 30 -2.77 -10.18 3.50
N LYS A 31 -2.75 -9.85 4.80
CA LYS A 31 -2.18 -8.64 5.38
C LYS A 31 -0.94 -8.20 4.58
N LYS A 32 -1.03 -7.00 4.00
CA LYS A 32 0.13 -6.27 3.47
C LYS A 32 0.88 -5.70 4.66
N TYR A 33 2.20 -5.86 4.66
CA TYR A 33 3.07 -5.38 5.71
C TYR A 33 4.13 -4.44 5.14
N TRP A 34 4.60 -3.54 6.00
CA TRP A 34 5.76 -2.72 5.72
C TRP A 34 6.98 -3.41 6.31
N VAL A 35 7.95 -3.73 5.46
CA VAL A 35 9.23 -4.32 5.88
C VAL A 35 10.34 -3.33 5.68
N CYS A 36 11.29 -3.30 6.62
CA CYS A 36 12.43 -2.41 6.53
C CYS A 36 13.31 -2.84 5.36
N ASP A 37 13.56 -1.93 4.42
CA ASP A 37 14.45 -2.14 3.28
C ASP A 37 15.61 -1.15 3.39
N GLY A 38 16.84 -1.65 3.26
CA GLY A 38 18.04 -0.82 3.44
C GLY A 38 18.17 0.32 2.42
N LYS A 39 17.42 0.27 1.31
CA LYS A 39 17.47 1.27 0.24
C LYS A 39 16.30 2.25 0.30
N ASN A 40 15.08 1.74 0.49
CA ASN A 40 13.85 2.54 0.47
C ASN A 40 13.28 2.81 1.87
N SER A 41 14.02 2.52 2.94
CA SER A 41 13.61 2.52 4.35
C SER A 41 12.50 1.51 4.67
N TYR A 42 11.35 1.58 4.01
CA TYR A 42 10.27 0.59 4.13
C TYR A 42 9.61 0.30 2.78
N ILE A 43 9.34 -0.98 2.51
CA ILE A 43 8.63 -1.43 1.31
C ILE A 43 7.43 -2.29 1.66
N GLU A 44 6.44 -2.31 0.76
CA GLU A 44 5.26 -3.17 0.91
C GLU A 44 5.60 -4.62 0.54
N ALA A 45 5.26 -5.55 1.44
CA ALA A 45 5.45 -6.98 1.25
C ALA A 45 4.26 -7.79 1.76
N MET A 46 4.08 -8.99 1.22
CA MET A 46 3.07 -9.96 1.60
C MET A 46 3.72 -11.11 2.36
N VAL A 47 3.23 -11.43 3.55
CA VAL A 47 3.73 -12.58 4.32
C VAL A 47 3.32 -13.87 3.63
N LYS A 48 4.30 -14.76 3.41
CA LYS A 48 4.10 -16.09 2.84
C LYS A 48 4.11 -17.17 3.92
N GLY A 49 4.79 -16.94 5.04
CA GLY A 49 4.86 -17.87 6.15
C GLY A 49 5.82 -17.41 7.24
N SER A 50 6.01 -18.28 8.22
CA SER A 50 6.97 -18.13 9.31
C SER A 50 7.80 -19.40 9.44
N GLU A 51 9.09 -19.25 9.64
CA GLU A 51 10.01 -20.33 10.00
C GLU A 51 9.87 -20.64 11.52
N ASP A 52 10.26 -21.84 11.93
CA ASP A 52 10.15 -22.30 13.34
C ASP A 52 11.04 -21.49 14.30
N ASP A 53 12.03 -20.76 13.77
CA ASP A 53 12.92 -19.86 14.51
C ASP A 53 12.31 -18.46 14.73
N GLY A 54 11.07 -18.23 14.26
CA GLY A 54 10.36 -16.96 14.37
C GLY A 54 10.65 -15.98 13.23
N LYS A 55 11.41 -16.37 12.21
CA LYS A 55 11.66 -15.53 11.03
C LYS A 55 10.45 -15.53 10.10
N ILE A 56 10.04 -14.34 9.66
CA ILE A 56 8.90 -14.17 8.75
C ILE A 56 9.40 -14.12 7.32
N ILE A 57 8.84 -14.99 6.47
CA ILE A 57 9.10 -15.01 5.04
C ILE A 57 8.08 -14.10 4.37
N VAL A 58 8.57 -13.10 3.64
CA VAL A 58 7.76 -12.13 2.91
C VAL A 58 8.10 -12.15 1.43
N GLU A 59 7.14 -11.80 0.59
CA GLU A 59 7.31 -11.54 -0.83
C GLU A 59 7.03 -10.05 -1.06
N THR A 60 8.03 -9.34 -1.55
CA THR A 60 7.94 -7.91 -1.86
C THR A 60 7.19 -7.69 -3.18
N ARG A 61 6.67 -6.48 -3.43
CA ARG A 61 6.06 -6.14 -4.74
C ARG A 61 7.01 -6.33 -5.93
N GLU A 62 8.32 -6.28 -5.70
CA GLU A 62 9.35 -6.52 -6.74
C GLU A 62 9.59 -8.03 -6.99
N GLY A 63 8.87 -8.92 -6.31
CA GLY A 63 9.02 -10.38 -6.45
C GLY A 63 10.26 -10.96 -5.77
N LYS A 64 10.89 -10.17 -4.89
CA LYS A 64 12.00 -10.61 -4.02
C LYS A 64 11.49 -11.08 -2.67
#